data_AF-A0A2V6N0U1-F1
#
_entry.id   AF-A0A2V6N0U1-F1
#
_cell.length_a   1.000
_cell.length_b   1.000
_cell.length_c   1.000
_cell.angle_alpha   90.00
_cell.angle_beta   90.00
_cell.angle_gamma   90.00
#
_symmetry.space_group_name_H-M   'P 1'
#
loop_
_entity.id
_entity.type
_entity.pdbx_description
1 polymer ?
#
loop_
_entity_poly.entity_id
_entity_poly.type
_entity_poly.pdbx_seq_one_letter_code
_entity_poly.pdbx_strand_id
1 'polypeptide(L)'
;MVAHAAFIPTWPKSHDQWGMLVAILGTTISPYLFFWQPSQEVEEDKAKGRRMLYRRFGATPVEIITRKIDVDVGTFFSNLVLFFIILTTALTLHQHGITQVETSTDAAQALSPLAGKFAGTLFTLGIVGVGLLAIPTLTGSAAYALAETFAWREGLDQRFRGARPFYLVIIVSTLIGIAMDFLHVNPVRALYWTAVINGLLAPFLLLGIIFVALDRKLMKQQPSSIPSVIIVSVATLLMFGAAIGMFIF
;
A
#
# COMPACT_ATOMS: atom_id res chain seq x y z
N MET A 1 23.28 17.26 -12.42
CA MET A 1 21.94 17.19 -13.04
C MET A 1 20.96 16.34 -12.23
N VAL A 2 21.31 15.12 -11.80
CA VAL A 2 20.40 14.22 -11.04
C VAL A 2 19.93 14.84 -9.71
N ALA A 3 20.81 15.49 -8.94
CA ALA A 3 20.42 16.14 -7.68
C ALA A 3 19.44 17.32 -7.87
N HIS A 4 19.55 18.09 -8.95
CA HIS A 4 18.59 19.17 -9.22
C HIS A 4 17.22 18.64 -9.66
N ALA A 5 17.19 17.57 -10.48
CA ALA A 5 15.94 16.92 -10.89
C ALA A 5 15.25 16.13 -9.77
N ALA A 6 16.01 15.68 -8.76
CA ALA A 6 15.48 14.96 -7.60
C ALA A 6 14.71 15.86 -6.61
N PHE A 7 15.08 17.15 -6.51
CA PHE A 7 14.51 18.07 -5.52
C PHE A 7 13.64 19.19 -6.11
N ILE A 8 13.64 19.38 -7.44
CA ILE A 8 12.79 20.39 -8.09
C ILE A 8 11.60 19.68 -8.75
N PRO A 9 10.37 19.84 -8.21
CA PRO A 9 9.19 19.22 -8.80
C PRO A 9 8.93 19.83 -10.19
N THR A 10 8.81 18.96 -11.19
CA THR A 10 8.32 19.35 -12.52
C THR A 10 6.94 18.75 -12.74
N TRP A 11 6.05 19.51 -13.38
CA TRP A 11 4.70 19.05 -13.64
C TRP A 11 4.68 18.01 -14.77
N PRO A 12 3.91 16.91 -14.61
CA PRO A 12 3.71 15.93 -15.67
C PRO A 12 3.11 16.58 -16.92
N LYS A 13 3.59 16.17 -18.10
CA LYS A 13 3.19 16.75 -19.39
C LYS A 13 2.38 15.79 -20.28
N SER A 14 2.22 14.53 -19.88
CA SER A 14 1.49 13.50 -20.64
C SER A 14 0.69 12.58 -19.74
N HIS A 15 -0.36 11.97 -20.32
CA HIS A 15 -1.18 10.92 -19.71
C HIS A 15 -0.36 9.83 -18.99
N ASP A 16 0.73 9.35 -19.60
CA ASP A 16 1.57 8.29 -18.99
C ASP A 16 2.29 8.77 -17.72
N GLN A 17 2.74 10.04 -17.69
CA GLN A 17 3.41 10.61 -16.53
C GLN A 17 2.42 10.88 -15.39
N TRP A 18 1.22 11.35 -15.72
CA TRP A 18 0.13 11.47 -14.75
C TRP A 18 -0.30 10.10 -14.22
N GLY A 19 -0.42 9.10 -15.08
CA GLY A 19 -0.72 7.72 -14.69
C GLY A 19 0.33 7.13 -13.77
N MET A 20 1.63 7.37 -14.03
CA MET A 20 2.70 6.97 -13.13
C MET A 20 2.63 7.70 -11.77
N LEU A 21 2.29 8.99 -11.76
CA LEU A 21 2.12 9.75 -10.53
C LEU A 21 0.95 9.20 -9.70
N VAL A 22 -0.19 8.91 -10.34
CA VAL A 22 -1.34 8.25 -9.71
C VAL A 22 -0.96 6.86 -9.18
N ALA A 23 -0.20 6.08 -9.94
CA ALA A 23 0.26 4.76 -9.52
C ALA A 23 1.15 4.84 -8.26
N ILE A 24 2.14 5.76 -8.24
CA ILE A 24 3.02 5.97 -7.07
C ILE A 24 2.19 6.38 -5.84
N LEU A 25 1.27 7.33 -6.02
CA LEU A 25 0.38 7.77 -4.94
C LEU A 25 -0.51 6.62 -4.46
N GLY A 26 -1.02 5.80 -5.37
CA GLY A 26 -1.84 4.63 -5.08
C GLY A 26 -1.10 3.52 -4.34
N THR A 27 0.18 3.28 -4.66
CA THR A 27 1.02 2.35 -3.89
C THR A 27 1.36 2.87 -2.49
N THR A 28 1.51 4.20 -2.35
CA THR A 28 1.88 4.83 -1.08
C THR A 28 0.69 4.91 -0.12
N ILE A 29 -0.46 5.34 -0.64
CA ILE A 29 -1.71 5.50 0.12
C ILE A 29 -2.66 4.40 -0.34
N SER A 30 -2.27 3.16 -0.11
CA SER A 30 -3.02 2.00 -0.58
C SER A 30 -4.35 1.86 0.18
N PRO A 31 -5.51 1.83 -0.52
CA PRO A 31 -6.85 1.67 0.07
C PRO A 31 -6.98 0.60 1.15
N TYR A 32 -6.34 -0.55 0.95
CA TYR A 32 -6.45 -1.68 1.89
C TYR A 32 -5.87 -1.36 3.27
N LEU A 33 -4.90 -0.44 3.38
CA LEU A 33 -4.28 -0.08 4.66
C LEU A 33 -5.29 0.53 5.62
N PHE A 34 -6.31 1.21 5.11
CA PHE A 34 -7.34 1.83 5.94
C PHE A 34 -8.21 0.85 6.69
N PHE A 35 -8.36 -0.37 6.17
CA PHE A 35 -9.06 -1.46 6.85
C PHE A 35 -8.08 -2.37 7.58
N TRP A 36 -6.98 -2.73 6.91
CA TRP A 36 -5.97 -3.63 7.46
C TRP A 36 -5.31 -3.09 8.73
N GLN A 37 -4.89 -1.83 8.76
CA GLN A 37 -4.13 -1.29 9.88
C GLN A 37 -4.96 -1.22 11.18
N PRO A 38 -6.23 -0.73 11.18
CA PRO A 38 -7.11 -0.84 12.33
C PRO A 38 -7.39 -2.29 12.76
N SER A 39 -7.62 -3.21 11.81
CA SER A 39 -7.95 -4.60 12.14
C SER A 39 -6.72 -5.36 12.66
N GLN A 40 -5.51 -5.07 12.17
CA GLN A 40 -4.26 -5.57 12.73
C GLN A 40 -4.03 -5.08 14.16
N GLU A 41 -4.27 -3.80 14.43
CA GLU A 41 -4.16 -3.27 15.79
C GLU A 41 -5.11 -4.00 16.77
N VAL A 42 -6.32 -4.31 16.30
CA VAL A 42 -7.29 -5.11 17.06
C VAL A 42 -6.76 -6.52 17.32
N GLU A 43 -6.13 -7.16 16.35
CA GLU A 43 -5.52 -8.49 16.52
C GLU A 43 -4.32 -8.46 17.49
N GLU A 44 -3.46 -7.44 17.42
CA GLU A 44 -2.36 -7.25 18.37
C GLU A 44 -2.85 -7.06 19.81
N ASP A 45 -3.87 -6.23 20.02
CA ASP A 45 -4.46 -6.03 21.34
C ASP A 45 -5.07 -7.33 21.89
N LYS A 46 -5.72 -8.14 21.02
CA LYS A 46 -6.22 -9.48 21.41
C LYS A 46 -5.08 -10.41 21.79
N ALA A 47 -3.95 -10.38 21.07
CA ALA A 47 -2.75 -11.17 21.38
C ALA A 47 -2.11 -10.74 22.70
N LYS A 48 -2.14 -9.44 23.03
CA LYS A 48 -1.74 -8.87 24.33
C LYS A 48 -2.74 -9.17 25.47
N GLY A 49 -3.81 -9.92 25.21
CA GLY A 49 -4.80 -10.36 26.20
C GLY A 49 -6.00 -9.41 26.37
N ARG A 50 -6.11 -8.32 25.59
CA ARG A 50 -7.22 -7.35 25.64
C ARG A 50 -8.40 -7.79 24.75
N ARG A 51 -8.88 -9.02 24.95
CA ARG A 51 -9.91 -9.63 24.09
C ARG A 51 -11.29 -8.94 24.19
N MET A 52 -11.65 -8.40 25.35
CA MET A 52 -12.93 -7.73 25.55
C MET A 52 -12.90 -6.28 25.05
N LEU A 53 -14.01 -5.81 24.45
CA LEU A 53 -14.16 -4.46 23.90
C LEU A 53 -13.85 -3.36 24.92
N TYR A 54 -14.23 -3.52 26.18
CA TYR A 54 -13.99 -2.51 27.23
C TYR A 54 -12.50 -2.29 27.54
N ARG A 55 -11.63 -3.29 27.28
CA ARG A 55 -10.18 -3.18 27.48
C ARG A 55 -9.45 -2.50 26.32
N ARG A 56 -10.17 -2.25 25.21
CA ARG A 56 -9.69 -1.54 24.02
C ARG A 56 -10.35 -0.16 23.90
N PHE A 57 -10.87 0.36 25.02
CA PHE A 57 -11.68 1.58 25.04
C PHE A 57 -10.81 2.81 25.31
N GLY A 58 -10.71 3.70 24.31
CA GLY A 58 -9.93 4.94 24.38
C GLY A 58 -8.43 4.68 24.25
N ALA A 59 -7.77 5.36 23.31
CA ALA A 59 -6.33 5.24 23.15
C ALA A 59 -5.63 6.15 24.16
N THR A 60 -4.64 5.62 24.87
CA THR A 60 -3.79 6.47 25.73
C THR A 60 -2.90 7.37 24.87
N PRO A 61 -2.51 8.56 25.36
CA PRO A 61 -1.59 9.44 24.63
C PRO A 61 -0.28 8.74 24.26
N VAL A 62 0.20 7.84 25.13
CA VAL A 62 1.41 7.04 24.89
C VAL A 62 1.19 6.07 23.72
N GLU A 63 0.08 5.32 23.70
CA GLU A 63 -0.23 4.42 22.58
C GLU A 63 -0.35 5.17 21.24
N ILE A 64 -0.95 6.37 21.24
CA ILE A 64 -1.05 7.21 20.03
C ILE A 64 0.35 7.64 19.55
N ILE A 65 1.23 8.09 20.46
CA ILE A 65 2.58 8.52 20.10
C ILE A 65 3.43 7.35 19.63
N THR A 66 3.38 6.20 20.30
CA THR A 66 4.12 5.01 19.91
C THR A 66 3.71 4.53 18.52
N ARG A 67 2.39 4.46 18.25
CA ARG A 67 1.87 4.12 16.91
C ARG A 67 2.29 5.14 15.86
N LYS A 68 2.29 6.44 16.20
CA LYS A 68 2.75 7.48 15.28
C LYS A 68 4.22 7.30 14.91
N ILE A 69 5.09 7.05 15.88
CA ILE A 69 6.52 6.82 15.63
C ILE A 69 6.73 5.58 14.77
N ASP A 70 6.01 4.49 15.05
CA ASP A 70 6.11 3.25 14.26
C ASP A 70 5.72 3.48 12.79
N VAL A 71 4.58 4.14 12.57
CA VAL A 71 4.12 4.51 11.22
C VAL A 71 5.09 5.49 10.54
N ASP A 72 5.59 6.49 11.25
CA ASP A 72 6.52 7.50 10.71
C ASP A 72 7.85 6.84 10.27
N VAL A 73 8.41 5.95 11.10
CA VAL A 73 9.65 5.22 10.79
C VAL A 73 9.45 4.25 9.63
N GLY A 74 8.35 3.49 9.64
CA GLY A 74 8.02 2.57 8.55
C GLY A 74 7.82 3.32 7.22
N THR A 75 7.10 4.43 7.25
CA THR A 75 6.87 5.29 6.07
C THR A 75 8.17 5.91 5.57
N PHE A 76 9.04 6.39 6.46
CA PHE A 76 10.33 6.94 6.09
C PHE A 76 11.21 5.92 5.36
N PHE A 77 11.34 4.70 5.92
CA PHE A 77 12.14 3.65 5.31
C PHE A 77 11.55 3.19 3.96
N SER A 78 10.22 3.07 3.88
CA SER A 78 9.52 2.75 2.63
C SER A 78 9.81 3.78 1.53
N ASN A 79 9.69 5.09 1.83
CA ASN A 79 9.99 6.16 0.88
C ASN A 79 11.48 6.22 0.50
N LEU A 80 12.38 5.94 1.43
CA LEU A 80 13.81 5.86 1.17
C LEU A 80 14.13 4.75 0.16
N VAL A 81 13.55 3.56 0.36
CA VAL A 81 13.71 2.43 -0.57
C VAL A 81 13.11 2.77 -1.94
N LEU A 82 11.91 3.36 -1.97
CA LEU A 82 11.28 3.81 -3.22
C LEU A 82 12.16 4.80 -3.99
N PHE A 83 12.77 5.76 -3.30
CA PHE A 83 13.71 6.71 -3.89
C PHE A 83 14.91 6.00 -4.54
N PHE A 84 15.52 5.04 -3.83
CA PHE A 84 16.64 4.27 -4.39
C PHE A 84 16.21 3.42 -5.58
N ILE A 85 15.01 2.83 -5.57
CA ILE A 85 14.48 2.09 -6.73
C ILE A 85 14.39 3.01 -7.95
N ILE A 86 13.75 4.18 -7.80
CA ILE A 86 13.61 5.16 -8.90
C ILE A 86 14.98 5.63 -9.40
N LEU A 87 15.89 5.94 -8.48
CA LEU A 87 17.25 6.40 -8.80
C LEU A 87 18.03 5.32 -9.57
N THR A 88 18.00 4.09 -9.08
CA THR A 88 18.67 2.97 -9.73
C THR A 88 18.07 2.72 -11.11
N THR A 89 16.74 2.65 -11.26
CA THR A 89 16.13 2.45 -12.59
C THR A 89 16.42 3.60 -13.55
N ALA A 90 16.48 4.84 -13.07
CA ALA A 90 16.81 6.01 -13.88
C ALA A 90 18.28 6.02 -14.34
N LEU A 91 19.21 5.61 -13.48
CA LEU A 91 20.63 5.57 -13.81
C LEU A 91 21.04 4.33 -14.61
N THR A 92 20.20 3.31 -14.66
CA THR A 92 20.52 2.02 -15.29
C THR A 92 19.67 1.81 -16.54
N LEU A 93 18.41 1.45 -16.39
CA LEU A 93 17.49 1.18 -17.49
C LEU A 93 17.31 2.39 -18.40
N HIS A 94 16.98 3.54 -17.82
CA HIS A 94 16.68 4.73 -18.61
C HIS A 94 17.92 5.24 -19.38
N GLN A 95 19.12 5.15 -18.78
CA GLN A 95 20.37 5.48 -19.49
C GLN A 95 20.68 4.52 -20.64
N HIS A 96 20.25 3.26 -20.55
CA HIS A 96 20.39 2.26 -21.62
C HIS A 96 19.21 2.28 -22.60
N GLY A 97 18.33 3.27 -22.52
CA GLY A 97 17.18 3.44 -23.42
C GLY A 97 16.01 2.48 -23.15
N ILE A 98 16.06 1.70 -22.07
CA ILE A 98 14.99 0.80 -21.65
C ILE A 98 13.96 1.63 -20.88
N THR A 99 12.87 1.99 -21.56
CA THR A 99 11.77 2.79 -20.98
C THR A 99 10.52 1.97 -20.66
N GLN A 100 10.42 0.76 -21.21
CA GLN A 100 9.32 -0.17 -20.95
C GLN A 100 9.86 -1.40 -20.24
N VAL A 101 9.46 -1.57 -18.98
CA VAL A 101 9.75 -2.76 -18.19
C VAL A 101 8.56 -3.69 -18.34
N GLU A 102 8.73 -4.77 -19.11
CA GLU A 102 7.64 -5.73 -19.33
C GLU A 102 7.83 -7.02 -18.53
N THR A 103 9.06 -7.31 -18.09
CA THR A 103 9.39 -8.55 -17.38
C THR A 103 10.16 -8.32 -16.08
N SER A 104 10.07 -9.29 -15.16
CA SER A 104 10.90 -9.33 -13.96
C SER A 104 12.39 -9.40 -14.29
N THR A 105 12.75 -9.96 -15.44
CA THR A 105 14.13 -10.01 -15.94
C THR A 105 14.64 -8.61 -16.27
N ASP A 106 13.82 -7.76 -16.91
CA ASP A 106 14.17 -6.38 -17.20
C ASP A 106 14.37 -5.58 -15.92
N ALA A 107 13.51 -5.78 -14.93
CA ALA A 107 13.66 -5.16 -13.62
C ALA A 107 14.95 -5.60 -12.90
N ALA A 108 15.36 -6.87 -13.03
CA ALA A 108 16.63 -7.35 -12.48
C ALA A 108 17.85 -6.69 -13.13
N GLN A 109 17.78 -6.31 -14.41
CA GLN A 109 18.87 -5.60 -15.08
C GLN A 109 19.17 -4.23 -14.44
N ALA A 110 18.20 -3.65 -13.72
CA ALA A 110 18.42 -2.41 -12.97
C ALA A 110 19.51 -2.55 -11.90
N LEU A 111 19.69 -3.77 -11.37
CA LEU A 111 20.71 -4.07 -10.38
C LEU A 111 22.05 -4.48 -10.99
N SER A 112 22.14 -4.62 -12.32
CA SER A 112 23.36 -5.03 -13.03
C SER A 112 24.61 -4.20 -12.68
N PRO A 113 24.57 -2.86 -12.61
CA PRO A 113 25.78 -2.09 -12.26
C PRO A 113 26.15 -2.15 -10.78
N LEU A 114 25.24 -2.57 -9.89
CA LEU A 114 25.53 -2.71 -8.46
C LEU A 114 26.00 -4.13 -8.09
N ALA A 115 25.36 -5.15 -8.67
CA ALA A 115 25.54 -6.56 -8.31
C ALA A 115 26.16 -7.41 -9.44
N GLY A 116 26.37 -6.84 -10.63
CA GLY A 116 26.93 -7.52 -11.79
C GLY A 116 26.15 -8.78 -12.14
N LYS A 117 26.88 -9.91 -12.24
CA LYS A 117 26.31 -11.23 -12.53
C LYS A 117 25.32 -11.74 -11.47
N PHE A 118 25.35 -11.18 -10.26
CA PHE A 118 24.45 -11.56 -9.17
C PHE A 118 23.15 -10.75 -9.15
N ALA A 119 22.96 -9.78 -10.06
CA ALA A 119 21.76 -8.95 -10.11
C ALA A 119 20.47 -9.78 -10.20
N GLY A 120 20.45 -10.81 -11.06
CA GLY A 120 19.32 -11.73 -11.18
C GLY A 120 19.04 -12.50 -9.89
N THR A 121 20.07 -13.03 -9.24
CA THR A 121 19.93 -13.78 -7.98
C THR A 121 19.45 -12.89 -6.85
N LEU A 122 20.02 -11.69 -6.71
CA LEU A 122 19.65 -10.73 -5.68
C LEU A 122 18.19 -10.25 -5.87
N PHE A 123 17.81 -9.96 -7.11
CA PHE A 123 16.43 -9.59 -7.45
C PHE A 123 15.45 -10.74 -7.16
N THR A 124 15.81 -11.97 -7.52
CA THR A 124 14.98 -13.15 -7.25
C THR A 124 14.79 -13.37 -5.75
N LEU A 125 15.85 -13.29 -4.96
CA LEU A 125 15.77 -13.37 -3.49
C LEU A 125 14.90 -12.25 -2.91
N GLY A 126 15.03 -11.03 -3.45
CA GLY A 126 14.19 -9.89 -3.07
C GLY A 126 12.70 -10.14 -3.37
N ILE A 127 12.36 -10.52 -4.60
CA ILE A 127 10.97 -10.80 -5.00
C ILE A 127 10.38 -11.93 -4.16
N VAL A 128 11.12 -13.03 -3.96
CA VAL A 128 10.64 -14.16 -3.14
C VAL A 128 10.41 -13.71 -1.70
N GLY A 129 11.34 -12.95 -1.11
CA GLY A 129 11.21 -12.41 0.24
C GLY A 129 9.99 -11.49 0.39
N VAL A 130 9.81 -10.56 -0.54
CA VAL A 130 8.65 -9.66 -0.54
C VAL A 130 7.35 -10.44 -0.76
N GLY A 131 7.33 -11.41 -1.67
CA GLY A 131 6.15 -12.24 -1.94
C GLY A 131 5.70 -13.04 -0.72
N LEU A 132 6.64 -13.66 0.00
CA LEU A 132 6.35 -14.43 1.22
C LEU A 132 5.75 -13.56 2.33
N LEU A 133 6.13 -12.28 2.41
CA LEU A 133 5.59 -11.32 3.38
C LEU A 133 4.27 -10.68 2.90
N ALA A 134 4.12 -10.48 1.59
CA ALA A 134 2.99 -9.81 0.98
C ALA A 134 1.75 -10.72 0.86
N ILE A 135 1.94 -12.01 0.56
CA ILE A 135 0.80 -12.93 0.38
C ILE A 135 -0.08 -12.99 1.63
N PRO A 136 0.43 -13.22 2.85
CA PRO A 136 -0.42 -13.29 4.05
C PRO A 136 -1.10 -11.96 4.38
N THR A 137 -0.40 -10.84 4.16
CA THR A 137 -0.91 -9.50 4.50
C THR A 137 -1.99 -9.03 3.54
N LEU A 138 -1.81 -9.26 2.23
CA LEU A 138 -2.78 -8.88 1.20
C LEU A 138 -4.00 -9.81 1.16
N THR A 139 -3.80 -11.13 1.25
CA THR A 139 -4.94 -12.07 1.29
C THR A 139 -5.72 -11.92 2.59
N GLY A 140 -5.02 -11.68 3.71
CA GLY A 140 -5.62 -11.34 4.98
C GLY A 140 -6.44 -10.06 4.91
N SER A 141 -5.91 -8.99 4.31
CA SER A 141 -6.63 -7.71 4.22
C SER A 141 -7.90 -7.79 3.37
N ALA A 142 -7.85 -8.52 2.26
CA ALA A 142 -9.04 -8.82 1.46
C ALA A 142 -10.08 -9.63 2.25
N ALA A 143 -9.62 -10.61 3.05
CA ALA A 143 -10.49 -11.43 3.88
C ALA A 143 -11.15 -10.63 5.01
N TYR A 144 -10.41 -9.73 5.67
CA TYR A 144 -10.97 -8.82 6.67
C TYR A 144 -11.98 -7.86 6.05
N ALA A 145 -11.64 -7.22 4.92
CA ALA A 145 -12.54 -6.27 4.25
C ALA A 145 -13.89 -6.93 3.88
N LEU A 146 -13.86 -8.15 3.33
CA LEU A 146 -15.08 -8.89 3.01
C LEU A 146 -15.82 -9.34 4.27
N ALA A 147 -15.11 -9.82 5.29
CA ALA A 147 -15.75 -10.25 6.52
C ALA A 147 -16.44 -9.10 7.26
N GLU A 148 -15.82 -7.92 7.33
CA GLU A 148 -16.43 -6.70 7.88
C GLU A 148 -17.66 -6.29 7.06
N THR A 149 -17.55 -6.28 5.72
CA THR A 149 -18.66 -5.89 4.82
C THR A 149 -19.89 -6.80 4.98
N PHE A 150 -19.67 -8.11 5.14
CA PHE A 150 -20.75 -9.10 5.27
C PHE A 150 -21.06 -9.49 6.72
N ALA A 151 -20.45 -8.81 7.71
CA ALA A 151 -20.57 -9.10 9.13
C ALA A 151 -20.29 -10.57 9.50
N TRP A 152 -19.31 -11.18 8.84
CA TRP A 152 -18.88 -12.56 9.09
C TRP A 152 -17.94 -12.65 10.30
N ARG A 153 -17.83 -13.85 10.88
CA ARG A 153 -16.81 -14.14 11.91
C ARG A 153 -15.43 -14.12 11.27
N GLU A 154 -14.55 -13.29 11.81
CA GLU A 154 -13.19 -13.03 11.31
C GLU A 154 -12.11 -13.16 12.39
N GLY A 155 -10.86 -13.28 11.96
CA GLY A 155 -9.69 -13.32 12.83
C GLY A 155 -8.77 -14.49 12.49
N LEU A 156 -7.47 -14.20 12.40
CA LEU A 156 -6.41 -15.19 12.20
C LEU A 156 -6.27 -16.14 13.41
N ASP A 157 -6.71 -15.70 14.60
CA ASP A 157 -6.78 -16.50 15.83
C ASP A 157 -8.00 -17.47 15.86
N GLN A 158 -8.91 -17.40 14.88
CA GLN A 158 -10.04 -18.33 14.82
C GLN A 158 -9.63 -19.66 14.19
N ARG A 159 -10.11 -20.78 14.75
CA ARG A 159 -9.95 -22.09 14.12
C ARG A 159 -10.64 -22.09 12.74
N PHE A 160 -10.07 -22.80 11.77
CA PHE A 160 -10.59 -22.93 10.39
C PHE A 160 -12.10 -23.23 10.31
N ARG A 161 -12.64 -23.99 11.29
CA ARG A 161 -14.09 -24.30 11.37
C ARG A 161 -14.97 -23.12 11.86
N GLY A 162 -14.41 -22.15 12.58
CA GLY A 162 -15.12 -21.00 13.15
C GLY A 162 -15.25 -19.80 12.19
N ALA A 163 -14.30 -19.65 11.25
CA ALA A 163 -14.25 -18.57 10.27
C ALA A 163 -14.06 -19.11 8.83
N ARG A 164 -14.84 -20.12 8.45
CA ARG A 164 -14.78 -20.74 7.11
C ARG A 164 -14.81 -19.74 5.94
N PRO A 165 -15.71 -18.74 5.90
CA PRO A 165 -15.74 -17.80 4.77
C PRO A 165 -14.47 -16.94 4.69
N PHE A 166 -13.88 -16.54 5.83
CA PHE A 166 -12.63 -15.79 5.89
C PHE A 166 -11.45 -16.57 5.26
N TYR A 167 -11.25 -17.82 5.67
CA TYR A 167 -10.20 -18.65 5.09
C TYR A 167 -10.46 -19.02 3.62
N LEU A 168 -11.73 -19.14 3.23
CA LEU A 168 -12.09 -19.41 1.83
C LEU A 168 -11.71 -18.23 0.93
N VAL A 169 -11.88 -16.98 1.37
CA VAL A 169 -11.40 -15.79 0.65
C VAL A 169 -9.89 -15.83 0.46
N ILE A 170 -9.13 -16.20 1.48
CA ILE A 170 -7.65 -16.31 1.39
C ILE A 170 -7.26 -17.38 0.35
N ILE A 171 -7.88 -18.55 0.40
CA ILE A 171 -7.58 -19.64 -0.53
C ILE A 171 -7.95 -19.25 -1.96
N VAL A 172 -9.16 -18.71 -2.16
CA VAL A 172 -9.64 -18.32 -3.50
C VAL A 172 -8.81 -17.18 -4.08
N SER A 173 -8.48 -16.14 -3.30
CA SER A 173 -7.61 -15.05 -3.76
C SER A 173 -6.22 -15.54 -4.15
N THR A 174 -5.64 -16.46 -3.38
CA THR A 174 -4.35 -17.09 -3.70
C THR A 174 -4.43 -17.90 -4.99
N LEU A 175 -5.47 -18.72 -5.16
CA LEU A 175 -5.69 -19.52 -6.37
C LEU A 175 -5.92 -18.64 -7.60
N ILE A 176 -6.63 -17.52 -7.49
CA ILE A 176 -6.79 -16.56 -8.58
C ILE A 176 -5.45 -15.96 -8.97
N GLY A 177 -4.62 -15.57 -7.99
CA GLY A 177 -3.27 -15.06 -8.26
C GLY A 177 -2.40 -16.07 -9.02
N ILE A 178 -2.45 -17.35 -8.63
CA ILE A 178 -1.77 -18.44 -9.34
C ILE A 178 -2.36 -18.63 -10.75
N ALA A 179 -3.68 -18.59 -10.89
CA ALA A 179 -4.34 -18.74 -12.19
C ALA A 179 -3.98 -17.62 -13.18
N MET A 180 -3.74 -16.39 -12.71
CA MET A 180 -3.30 -15.28 -13.55
C MET A 180 -1.94 -15.55 -14.22
N ASP A 181 -1.04 -16.26 -13.54
CA ASP A 181 0.25 -16.68 -14.10
C ASP A 181 0.05 -17.66 -15.26
N PHE A 182 -0.83 -18.67 -15.09
CA PHE A 182 -1.19 -19.61 -16.16
C PHE A 182 -1.93 -18.95 -17.34
N LEU A 183 -2.65 -17.86 -17.10
CA LEU A 183 -3.33 -17.08 -18.15
C LEU A 183 -2.38 -16.15 -18.93
N HIS A 184 -1.06 -16.20 -18.67
CA HIS A 184 -0.05 -15.35 -19.32
C HIS A 184 -0.35 -13.84 -19.19
N VAL A 185 -1.03 -13.44 -18.11
CA VAL A 185 -1.26 -12.03 -17.82
C VAL A 185 0.07 -11.42 -17.41
N ASN A 186 0.51 -10.36 -18.09
CA ASN A 186 1.75 -9.67 -17.73
C ASN A 186 1.66 -9.13 -16.28
N PRO A 187 2.44 -9.66 -15.32
CA PRO A 187 2.33 -9.28 -13.92
C PRO A 187 2.74 -7.84 -13.66
N VAL A 188 3.72 -7.31 -14.42
CA VAL A 188 4.17 -5.93 -14.30
C VAL A 188 3.05 -4.97 -14.68
N ARG A 189 2.37 -5.25 -15.81
CA ARG A 189 1.24 -4.45 -16.26
C ARG A 189 0.05 -4.57 -15.30
N ALA A 190 -0.23 -5.76 -14.77
CA ALA A 190 -1.27 -5.96 -13.77
C ALA A 190 -0.99 -5.18 -12.47
N LEU A 191 0.24 -5.21 -11.97
CA LEU A 191 0.68 -4.43 -10.81
C LEU A 191 0.53 -2.93 -11.05
N TYR A 192 0.94 -2.44 -12.22
CA TYR A 192 0.79 -1.04 -12.60
C TYR A 192 -0.68 -0.60 -12.60
N TRP A 193 -1.57 -1.32 -13.29
CA TRP A 193 -2.98 -0.96 -13.32
C TRP A 193 -3.67 -1.08 -11.96
N THR A 194 -3.27 -2.07 -11.16
CA THR A 194 -3.76 -2.20 -9.78
C THR A 194 -3.33 -0.99 -8.94
N ALA A 195 -2.09 -0.53 -9.09
CA ALA A 195 -1.60 0.67 -8.42
C ALA A 195 -2.36 1.94 -8.87
N VAL A 196 -2.65 2.07 -10.16
CA VAL A 196 -3.48 3.18 -10.68
C VAL A 196 -4.88 3.14 -10.07
N ILE A 197 -5.54 1.98 -10.08
CA ILE A 197 -6.88 1.80 -9.48
C ILE A 197 -6.84 2.18 -8.00
N ASN A 198 -5.81 1.73 -7.27
CA ASN A 198 -5.62 2.11 -5.87
C ASN A 198 -5.48 3.63 -5.71
N GLY A 199 -4.73 4.30 -6.57
CA GLY A 199 -4.57 5.76 -6.57
C GLY A 199 -5.85 6.52 -6.87
N LEU A 200 -6.72 5.96 -7.72
CA LEU A 200 -8.04 6.52 -8.02
C LEU A 200 -9.04 6.31 -6.87
N LEU A 201 -8.99 5.17 -6.18
CA LEU A 201 -9.91 4.84 -5.10
C LEU A 201 -9.53 5.46 -3.75
N ALA A 202 -8.23 5.59 -3.47
CA ALA A 202 -7.70 6.13 -2.23
C ALA A 202 -8.30 7.50 -1.81
N PRO A 203 -8.44 8.52 -2.68
CA PRO A 203 -9.00 9.81 -2.25
C PRO A 203 -10.46 9.70 -1.77
N PHE A 204 -11.27 8.80 -2.33
CA PHE A 204 -12.64 8.57 -1.85
C PHE A 204 -12.67 8.00 -0.43
N LEU A 205 -11.77 7.06 -0.14
CA LEU A 205 -11.65 6.48 1.19
C LEU A 205 -11.09 7.48 2.20
N LEU A 206 -10.12 8.31 1.80
CA LEU A 206 -9.59 9.39 2.63
C LEU A 206 -10.68 10.39 3.06
N LEU A 207 -11.60 10.74 2.16
CA LEU A 207 -12.76 11.56 2.55
C LEU A 207 -13.58 10.88 3.66
N GLY A 208 -13.86 9.58 3.53
CA GLY A 208 -14.53 8.81 4.57
C GLY A 208 -13.79 8.86 5.91
N ILE A 209 -12.47 8.71 5.88
CA ILE A 209 -11.62 8.78 7.08
C ILE A 209 -11.64 10.17 7.70
N ILE A 210 -11.59 11.24 6.90
CA ILE A 210 -11.68 12.62 7.41
C ILE A 210 -13.02 12.81 8.15
N PHE A 211 -14.13 12.33 7.59
CA PHE A 211 -15.44 12.42 8.25
C PHE A 211 -15.45 11.66 9.59
N VAL A 212 -14.94 10.44 9.62
CA VAL A 212 -14.84 9.64 10.85
C VAL A 212 -13.92 10.31 11.88
N ALA A 213 -12.78 10.83 11.45
CA ALA A 213 -11.78 11.46 12.30
C ALA A 213 -12.24 12.78 12.93
N LEU A 214 -13.17 13.49 12.28
CA LEU A 214 -13.78 14.72 12.77
C LEU A 214 -14.99 14.47 13.68
N ASP A 215 -15.68 13.33 13.54
CA ASP A 215 -16.87 13.01 14.31
C ASP A 215 -16.51 12.67 15.77
N ARG A 216 -16.84 13.59 16.69
CA ARG A 216 -16.59 13.43 18.14
C ARG A 216 -17.37 12.28 18.78
N LYS A 217 -18.51 11.88 18.21
CA LYS A 217 -19.36 10.80 18.71
C LYS A 217 -18.80 9.44 18.31
N LEU A 218 -18.29 9.30 17.09
CA LEU A 218 -17.58 8.12 16.60
C LEU A 218 -16.21 7.98 17.28
N MET A 219 -15.46 9.08 17.38
CA MET A 219 -14.13 9.14 18.02
C MET A 219 -14.18 9.24 19.55
N LYS A 220 -15.37 9.14 20.18
CA LYS A 220 -15.54 9.13 21.63
C LYS A 220 -14.76 10.24 22.37
N GLN A 221 -14.89 11.48 21.89
CA GLN A 221 -14.20 12.67 22.42
C GLN A 221 -12.67 12.70 22.23
N GLN A 222 -12.11 11.85 21.35
CA GLN A 222 -10.71 11.91 20.90
C GLN A 222 -10.61 12.21 19.39
N PRO A 223 -11.19 13.33 18.88
CA PRO A 223 -11.10 13.65 17.46
C PRO A 223 -9.66 13.96 17.04
N SER A 224 -9.38 13.80 15.75
CA SER A 224 -8.07 14.10 15.19
C SER A 224 -7.71 15.58 15.28
N SER A 225 -6.41 15.87 15.30
CA SER A 225 -5.91 17.25 15.38
C SER A 225 -6.20 18.01 14.08
N ILE A 226 -6.50 19.31 14.19
CA ILE A 226 -6.76 20.17 13.02
C ILE A 226 -5.61 20.14 12.00
N PRO A 227 -4.32 20.18 12.40
CA PRO A 227 -3.20 20.06 11.46
C PRO A 227 -3.20 18.74 10.70
N SER A 228 -3.48 17.61 11.38
CA SER A 228 -3.57 16.30 10.74
C SER A 228 -4.69 16.27 9.70
N VAL A 229 -5.85 16.84 10.01
CA VAL A 229 -6.98 16.91 9.08
C VAL A 229 -6.63 17.75 7.86
N ILE A 230 -5.97 18.91 8.04
CA ILE A 230 -5.54 19.77 6.92
C ILE A 230 -4.57 19.01 6.01
N ILE A 231 -3.55 18.35 6.58
CA ILE A 231 -2.56 17.59 5.80
C ILE A 231 -3.24 16.49 4.97
N VAL A 232 -4.13 15.71 5.59
CA VAL A 232 -4.84 14.63 4.89
C VAL A 232 -5.78 15.20 3.83
N SER A 233 -6.41 16.35 4.08
CA SER A 233 -7.28 17.02 3.12
C SER A 233 -6.50 17.52 1.91
N VAL A 234 -5.33 18.13 2.12
CA VAL A 234 -4.44 18.54 1.03
C VAL A 234 -3.96 17.34 0.23
N ALA A 235 -3.55 16.24 0.89
CA ALA A 235 -3.18 15.00 0.21
C ALA A 235 -4.34 14.46 -0.64
N THR A 236 -5.55 14.46 -0.09
CA THR A 236 -6.77 14.03 -0.80
C THR A 236 -7.02 14.88 -2.05
N LEU A 237 -6.90 16.22 -1.94
CA LEU A 237 -7.05 17.14 -3.07
C LEU A 237 -5.98 16.92 -4.14
N LEU A 238 -4.72 16.68 -3.74
CA LEU A 238 -3.63 16.38 -4.68
C LEU A 238 -3.86 15.05 -5.41
N MET A 239 -4.36 14.02 -4.71
CA MET A 239 -4.72 12.74 -5.32
C MET A 239 -5.88 12.87 -6.31
N PHE A 240 -6.92 13.62 -5.97
CA PHE A 240 -8.00 13.94 -6.92
C PHE A 240 -7.48 14.73 -8.12
N GLY A 241 -6.62 15.72 -7.89
CA GLY A 241 -5.99 16.49 -8.96
C GLY A 241 -5.17 15.61 -9.90
N ALA A 242 -4.40 14.67 -9.37
CA ALA A 242 -3.63 13.70 -10.13
C ALA A 242 -4.51 12.74 -10.94
N ALA A 243 -5.58 12.23 -10.32
CA ALA A 243 -6.57 11.38 -10.96
C ALA A 243 -7.21 12.10 -12.16
N ILE A 244 -7.67 13.34 -11.95
CA ILE A 244 -8.24 14.19 -13.01
C ILE A 244 -7.19 14.46 -14.10
N GLY A 245 -5.96 14.77 -13.70
CA GLY A 245 -4.84 15.00 -14.61
C GLY A 245 -4.61 13.83 -15.57
N MET A 246 -4.62 12.60 -15.05
CA MET A 246 -4.48 11.38 -15.84
C MET A 246 -5.56 11.22 -16.93
N PHE A 247 -6.80 11.64 -16.67
CA PHE A 247 -7.89 11.52 -17.65
C PHE A 247 -7.95 12.69 -18.63
N ILE A 248 -7.41 13.86 -18.29
CA ILE A 248 -7.52 15.10 -19.09
C ILE A 248 -6.28 15.37 -19.96
N PHE A 249 -5.07 15.11 -19.47
CA PHE A 249 -3.77 15.48 -20.09
C PHE A 249 -2.85 14.27 -20.28
#